data_AF-A0A9E2QFP4-F1
#
_entry.id   AF-A0A9E2QFP4-F1
#
_cell.length_a   1.000
_cell.length_b   1.000
_cell.length_c   1.000
_cell.angle_alpha   90.00
_cell.angle_beta   90.00
_cell.angle_gamma   90.00
#
_symmetry.space_group_name_H-M   'P 1'
#
loop_
_entity.id
_entity.type
_entity.pdbx_description
1 polymer ?
#
loop_
_entity_poly.entity_id
_entity_poly.type
_entity_poly.pdbx_seq_one_letter_code
_entity_poly.pdbx_strand_id
1 'polypeptide(L)'
;MDKFSWSDPPRQVAFPVATAGYPLIFASAFATGVFALLGLTVFALIGLAVTFFICYFFRDPDRVIPNDYGAVVSPADGKVIIARQEDSSPFFEGKCQKLSIFMSVFNVHVNRVPHEGEVERV
;
A
#
# COMPACT_ATOMS: atom_id res chain seq x y z
N MET A 1 19.02 20.24 -7.31
CA MET A 1 18.03 19.58 -6.42
C MET A 1 17.24 18.53 -7.21
N ASP A 2 17.86 17.94 -8.24
CA ASP A 2 17.19 17.21 -9.34
C ASP A 2 17.33 15.69 -9.23
N LYS A 3 17.68 15.20 -8.03
CA LYS A 3 17.93 13.77 -7.79
C LYS A 3 16.66 12.97 -7.53
N PHE A 4 15.53 13.64 -7.33
CA PHE A 4 14.28 13.04 -6.90
C PHE A 4 13.10 13.66 -7.66
N SER A 5 12.11 12.85 -8.04
CA SER A 5 10.87 13.30 -8.67
C SER A 5 9.66 12.55 -8.12
N TRP A 6 8.49 13.09 -8.39
CA TRP A 6 7.22 12.42 -8.12
C TRP A 6 6.92 11.46 -9.27
N SER A 7 6.57 10.21 -8.96
CA SER A 7 6.10 9.26 -9.97
C SER A 7 4.77 9.71 -10.59
N ASP A 8 3.89 10.24 -9.74
CA ASP A 8 2.57 10.77 -10.07
C ASP A 8 2.42 12.17 -9.47
N PRO A 9 1.68 13.11 -10.10
CA PRO A 9 1.42 14.40 -9.49
C PRO A 9 0.78 14.22 -8.10
N PRO A 10 1.27 14.92 -7.07
CA PRO A 10 0.78 14.73 -5.72
C PRO A 10 -0.71 15.00 -5.63
N ARG A 11 -1.43 14.11 -4.95
CA ARG A 11 -2.88 14.21 -4.79
C ARG A 11 -3.21 15.43 -3.93
N GLN A 12 -4.28 16.14 -4.31
CA GLN A 12 -4.75 17.33 -3.59
C GLN A 12 -5.50 17.01 -2.28
N VAL A 13 -5.49 15.75 -1.83
CA VAL A 13 -6.15 15.33 -0.60
C VAL A 13 -5.11 15.14 0.50
N ALA A 14 -5.43 15.59 1.72
CA ALA A 14 -4.53 15.47 2.87
C ALA A 14 -4.26 14.02 3.27
N PHE A 15 -5.23 13.13 3.03
CA PHE A 15 -5.15 11.71 3.38
C PHE A 15 -5.60 10.85 2.19
N PRO A 16 -4.71 10.60 1.22
CA PRO A 16 -5.03 9.71 0.13
C PRO A 16 -5.28 8.29 0.62
N VAL A 17 -6.33 7.67 0.09
CA VAL A 17 -6.74 6.29 0.39
C VAL A 17 -6.79 5.51 -0.91
N ALA A 18 -6.31 4.27 -0.88
CA ALA A 18 -6.37 3.36 -2.02
C ALA A 18 -7.82 3.07 -2.41
N THR A 19 -8.10 3.02 -3.73
CA THR A 19 -9.46 2.86 -4.25
C THR A 19 -10.16 1.60 -3.74
N ALA A 20 -9.40 0.51 -3.54
CA ALA A 20 -9.89 -0.75 -2.98
C ALA A 20 -10.40 -0.63 -1.53
N GLY A 21 -9.99 0.40 -0.80
CA GLY A 21 -10.40 0.64 0.60
C GLY A 21 -11.81 1.21 0.73
N TYR A 22 -12.30 1.97 -0.25
CA TYR A 22 -13.59 2.68 -0.14
C TYR A 22 -14.77 1.78 0.20
N PRO A 23 -14.98 0.61 -0.44
CA PRO A 23 -16.10 -0.27 -0.09
C PRO A 23 -16.09 -0.71 1.38
N LEU A 24 -14.92 -1.02 1.93
CA LEU A 24 -14.77 -1.43 3.33
C LEU A 24 -14.96 -0.26 4.30
N ILE A 25 -14.46 0.92 3.94
CA ILE A 25 -14.66 2.14 4.73
C ILE A 25 -16.14 2.49 4.80
N PHE A 26 -16.86 2.47 3.67
CA PHE A 26 -18.29 2.75 3.66
C PHE A 26 -19.09 1.70 4.44
N ALA A 27 -18.78 0.41 4.27
CA ALA A 27 -19.46 -0.65 5.01
C ALA A 27 -19.27 -0.52 6.54
N SER A 28 -18.04 -0.28 6.98
CA SER A 28 -17.72 -0.11 8.41
C SER A 28 -18.31 1.17 9.00
N ALA A 29 -18.24 2.29 8.26
CA ALA A 29 -18.86 3.55 8.67
C ALA A 29 -20.39 3.44 8.76
N PHE A 30 -21.03 2.77 7.81
CA PHE A 30 -22.46 2.52 7.81
C PHE A 30 -22.88 1.68 9.03
N ALA A 31 -22.21 0.55 9.28
CA ALA A 31 -22.47 -0.30 10.44
C ALA A 31 -22.29 0.48 11.76
N THR A 32 -21.24 1.30 11.84
CA THR A 32 -20.98 2.19 12.99
C THR A 32 -22.14 3.17 13.21
N GLY A 33 -22.65 3.80 12.13
CA GLY A 33 -23.81 4.68 12.18
C GLY A 33 -25.07 3.98 12.66
N VAL A 34 -25.34 2.75 12.20
CA VAL A 34 -26.47 1.94 12.66
C VAL A 34 -26.37 1.65 14.16
N PHE A 35 -25.20 1.23 14.66
CA PHE A 35 -25.02 1.00 16.10
C PHE A 35 -25.22 2.27 16.93
N ALA A 36 -24.75 3.42 16.43
CA ALA A 36 -24.96 4.70 17.09
C ALA A 36 -26.45 5.08 17.16
N LEU A 37 -27.19 4.90 16.06
CA LEU A 37 -28.63 5.20 16.00
C LEU A 37 -29.47 4.27 16.89
N LEU A 38 -29.04 3.02 17.08
CA LEU A 38 -29.69 2.07 17.98
C LEU A 38 -29.35 2.29 19.47
N GLY A 39 -28.53 3.29 19.80
CA GLY A 39 -28.08 3.55 21.18
C GLY A 39 -27.08 2.51 21.71
N LEU A 40 -26.49 1.70 20.82
CA LEU A 40 -25.53 0.66 21.16
C LEU A 40 -24.11 1.26 21.26
N THR A 41 -23.90 2.12 22.26
CA THR A 41 -22.69 2.97 22.37
C THR A 41 -21.38 2.19 22.32
N VAL A 42 -21.28 1.06 23.02
CA VAL A 42 -20.05 0.23 23.02
C VAL A 42 -19.73 -0.29 21.61
N PHE A 43 -20.73 -0.80 20.89
CA PHE A 43 -20.57 -1.29 19.53
C PHE A 43 -20.27 -0.17 18.54
N ALA A 44 -20.87 1.01 18.72
CA ALA A 44 -20.56 2.18 17.93
C ALA A 44 -19.10 2.63 18.12
N LEU A 45 -18.58 2.63 19.35
CA LEU A 45 -17.18 2.97 19.62
C LEU A 45 -16.21 1.96 19.00
N ILE A 46 -16.50 0.66 19.10
CA ILE A 46 -15.71 -0.38 18.44
C ILE A 46 -15.76 -0.21 16.92
N GLY A 47 -16.95 0.00 16.35
CA GLY A 47 -17.13 0.24 14.92
C GLY A 47 -16.35 1.46 14.43
N LEU A 48 -16.34 2.54 15.22
CA LEU A 48 -15.57 3.74 14.92
C LEU A 48 -14.07 3.45 14.89
N ALA A 49 -13.55 2.72 15.89
CA ALA A 49 -12.14 2.32 15.92
C ALA A 49 -11.76 1.43 14.72
N VAL A 50 -12.64 0.49 14.34
CA VAL A 50 -12.46 -0.36 13.16
C VAL A 50 -12.47 0.48 11.88
N THR A 51 -13.40 1.41 11.74
CA THR A 51 -13.48 2.31 10.57
C THR A 51 -12.18 3.12 10.42
N PHE A 52 -11.68 3.69 11.53
CA PHE A 52 -10.38 4.39 11.52
C PHE A 52 -9.21 3.47 11.16
N PHE A 53 -9.20 2.24 11.67
CA PHE A 53 -8.16 1.27 11.34
C PHE A 53 -8.19 0.91 9.85
N ILE A 54 -9.36 0.73 9.25
CA ILE A 54 -9.49 0.47 7.81
C ILE A 54 -8.97 1.66 7.00
N CYS A 55 -9.35 2.90 7.36
CA CYS A 55 -8.79 4.11 6.73
C CYS A 55 -7.26 4.14 6.84
N TYR A 56 -6.71 3.80 8.01
CA TYR A 56 -5.27 3.74 8.23
C TYR A 56 -4.58 2.63 7.42
N PHE A 57 -5.18 1.46 7.30
CA PHE A 57 -4.63 0.32 6.58
C PHE A 57 -4.57 0.56 5.07
N PHE A 58 -5.64 1.16 4.51
CA PHE A 58 -5.74 1.51 3.08
C PHE A 58 -5.17 2.88 2.73
N ARG A 59 -4.48 3.56 3.65
CA ARG A 59 -3.83 4.83 3.35
C ARG A 59 -2.80 4.63 2.24
N ASP A 60 -2.69 5.63 1.38
CA ASP A 60 -1.85 5.55 0.19
C ASP A 60 -1.10 6.88 -0.01
N PRO A 61 -0.09 7.21 0.82
CA PRO A 61 0.64 8.47 0.71
C PRO A 61 1.41 8.54 -0.62
N ASP A 62 1.53 9.76 -1.15
CA ASP A 62 2.37 10.01 -2.32
C ASP A 62 3.85 9.85 -1.96
N ARG A 63 4.66 9.39 -2.91
CA ARG A 63 6.08 9.11 -2.69
C ARG A 63 6.95 9.77 -3.74
N VAL A 64 8.13 10.16 -3.28
CA VAL A 64 9.19 10.70 -4.12
C VAL A 64 10.18 9.57 -4.42
N ILE A 65 10.57 9.42 -5.68
CA ILE A 65 11.50 8.39 -6.15
C ILE A 65 12.79 9.05 -6.68
N PRO A 66 13.95 8.37 -6.63
CA PRO A 66 15.17 8.85 -7.24
C PRO A 66 15.06 8.95 -8.78
N ASN A 67 15.76 9.90 -9.37
CA ASN A 67 15.80 10.15 -10.83
C ASN A 67 16.93 9.40 -11.55
N ASP A 68 17.50 8.37 -10.91
CA ASP A 68 18.62 7.63 -11.46
C ASP A 68 18.13 6.70 -12.59
N TYR A 69 18.76 6.80 -13.77
CA TYR A 69 18.43 5.95 -14.91
C TYR A 69 18.66 4.47 -14.56
N GLY A 70 17.70 3.60 -14.88
CA GLY A 70 17.78 2.18 -14.54
C GLY A 70 17.55 1.86 -13.07
N ALA A 71 17.15 2.83 -12.22
CA ALA A 71 16.90 2.57 -10.81
C ALA A 71 15.69 1.64 -10.61
N VAL A 72 15.88 0.64 -9.75
CA VAL A 72 14.80 -0.20 -9.22
C VAL A 72 14.52 0.27 -7.80
N VAL A 73 13.30 0.76 -7.57
CA VAL A 73 12.89 1.28 -6.26
C VAL A 73 12.11 0.23 -5.47
N SER A 74 11.93 0.45 -4.17
CA SER A 74 11.13 -0.47 -3.36
C SER A 74 9.67 -0.48 -3.82
N PRO A 75 9.08 -1.65 -4.15
CA PRO A 75 7.68 -1.73 -4.57
C PRO A 75 6.69 -1.54 -3.42
N ALA A 76 7.13 -1.74 -2.17
CA ALA A 76 6.26 -1.72 -0.99
C ALA A 76 7.00 -1.25 0.26
N ASP A 77 6.23 -0.84 1.28
CA ASP A 77 6.75 -0.52 2.61
C ASP A 77 6.95 -1.80 3.41
N GLY A 78 8.14 -1.96 3.99
CA GLY A 78 8.35 -2.97 5.00
C GLY A 78 9.79 -3.33 5.25
N LYS A 79 9.98 -4.54 5.78
CA LYS A 79 11.30 -5.06 6.12
C LYS A 79 11.74 -6.05 5.06
N VAL A 80 12.92 -5.83 4.49
CA VAL A 80 13.56 -6.86 3.67
C VAL A 80 13.90 -8.05 4.56
N ILE A 81 13.31 -9.20 4.27
CA ILE A 81 13.51 -10.46 5.01
C ILE A 81 14.36 -11.46 4.23
N ILE A 82 14.45 -11.30 2.91
CA ILE A 82 15.29 -12.12 2.03
C ILE A 82 15.97 -11.20 1.03
N ALA A 83 17.29 -11.37 0.86
CA ALA A 83 18.08 -10.78 -0.20
C ALA A 83 19.16 -11.79 -0.60
N ARG A 84 18.93 -12.57 -1.67
CA ARG A 84 19.86 -13.61 -2.13
C ARG A 84 19.75 -13.85 -3.63
N GLN A 85 20.76 -14.49 -4.23
CA GLN A 85 20.65 -15.00 -5.59
C GLN A 85 19.81 -16.29 -5.64
N GLU A 86 19.02 -16.44 -6.70
CA GLU A 86 18.36 -17.69 -7.08
C GLU A 86 18.74 -18.04 -8.53
N ASP A 87 18.89 -19.34 -8.82
CA ASP A 87 19.30 -19.81 -10.15
C ASP A 87 18.20 -19.70 -11.20
N SER A 88 16.94 -19.63 -10.76
CA SER A 88 15.77 -19.40 -11.60
C SER A 88 14.61 -18.88 -10.76
N SER A 89 13.60 -18.31 -11.43
CA SER A 89 12.32 -17.96 -10.81
C SER A 89 11.15 -18.38 -11.72
N PRO A 90 9.92 -18.45 -11.20
CA PRO A 90 8.73 -18.74 -12.03
C PRO A 90 8.51 -17.77 -13.20
N PHE A 91 9.16 -16.61 -13.18
CA PHE A 91 8.99 -15.51 -14.13
C PHE A 91 10.26 -15.19 -14.93
N PHE A 92 11.37 -15.88 -14.67
CA PHE A 92 12.65 -15.59 -15.31
C PHE A 92 13.55 -16.84 -15.34
N GLU A 93 13.98 -17.23 -16.54
CA GLU A 93 14.96 -18.29 -16.74
C GLU A 93 16.38 -17.70 -16.66
N GLY A 94 17.09 -18.03 -15.58
CA GLY A 94 18.46 -17.57 -15.34
C GLY A 94 18.66 -17.04 -13.93
N LYS A 95 19.92 -16.77 -13.60
CA LYS A 95 20.30 -16.26 -12.27
C LYS A 95 19.71 -14.88 -12.02
N CYS A 96 19.00 -14.71 -10.91
CA CYS A 96 18.37 -13.45 -10.53
C CYS A 96 18.57 -13.16 -9.04
N GLN A 97 18.43 -11.88 -8.67
CA GLN A 97 18.43 -11.45 -7.27
C GLN A 97 17.00 -11.46 -6.74
N LYS A 98 16.73 -12.28 -5.73
CA LYS A 98 15.45 -12.30 -5.03
C LYS A 98 15.47 -11.36 -3.84
N LEU A 99 14.46 -10.49 -3.81
CA LEU A 99 14.13 -9.65 -2.67
C LEU A 99 12.75 -10.06 -2.15
N SER A 100 12.61 -10.20 -0.83
CA SER A 100 11.30 -10.39 -0.20
C SER A 100 11.11 -9.35 0.89
N ILE A 101 10.00 -8.61 0.81
CA ILE A 101 9.65 -7.53 1.72
C ILE A 101 8.45 -7.99 2.53
N PHE A 102 8.59 -8.01 3.85
CA PHE A 102 7.50 -8.28 4.78
C PHE A 102 6.78 -6.99 5.14
N MET A 103 5.48 -6.94 4.87
CA MET A 103 4.61 -5.82 5.21
C MET A 103 3.90 -6.10 6.53
N SER A 104 4.20 -5.32 7.56
CA SER A 104 3.45 -5.37 8.83
C SER A 104 2.13 -4.60 8.72
N VAL A 105 1.20 -4.84 9.65
CA VAL A 105 -0.08 -4.08 9.75
C VAL A 105 0.11 -2.57 9.85
N PHE A 106 1.29 -2.10 10.25
CA PHE A 106 1.61 -0.68 10.33
C PHE A 106 2.09 -0.08 9.02
N ASN A 107 2.40 -0.88 8.02
CA ASN A 107 2.90 -0.40 6.73
C ASN A 107 1.74 0.03 5.82
N VAL A 108 2.08 0.74 4.74
CA VAL A 108 1.14 1.03 3.66
C VAL A 108 0.92 -0.23 2.84
N HIS A 109 -0.30 -0.76 2.79
CA HIS A 109 -0.63 -2.02 2.09
C HIS A 109 -0.95 -1.79 0.61
N VAL A 110 -0.06 -1.10 -0.09
CA VAL A 110 -0.14 -0.83 -1.52
C VAL A 110 1.19 -1.20 -2.16
N ASN A 111 1.14 -2.14 -3.10
CA ASN A 111 2.29 -2.49 -3.94
C ASN A 111 2.28 -1.63 -5.19
N ARG A 112 3.44 -1.04 -5.51
CA ARG A 112 3.68 -0.22 -6.69
C ARG A 112 4.64 -0.93 -7.63
N VAL A 113 4.66 -0.51 -8.88
CA VAL A 113 5.62 -0.99 -9.88
C VAL A 113 7.01 -0.42 -9.55
N PRO A 114 8.05 -1.27 -9.37
CA PRO A 114 9.36 -0.83 -8.90
C PRO A 114 10.28 -0.28 -10.00
N HIS A 115 9.94 -0.48 -11.28
CA HIS A 115 10.74 -0.08 -12.43
C HIS A 115 9.86 0.05 -13.69
N GLU A 116 10.30 0.84 -14.68
CA GLU A 116 9.60 0.97 -15.96
C GLU A 116 9.53 -0.38 -16.71
N GLY A 117 8.41 -0.64 -17.37
CA GLY A 117 8.19 -1.89 -18.11
C GLY A 117 6.71 -2.12 -18.43
N GLU A 118 6.45 -3.22 -19.13
CA GLU A 118 5.11 -3.68 -19.48
C GLU A 118 4.79 -4.98 -18.73
N VAL A 119 3.57 -5.08 -18.19
CA VAL A 119 3.12 -6.28 -17.49
C VAL A 119 2.64 -7.31 -18.52
N GLU A 120 3.45 -8.34 -18.77
CA GLU A 120 3.08 -9.43 -19.69
C GLU A 120 2.20 -10.51 -19.03
N ARG A 121 2.31 -10.70 -17.71
CA ARG A 121 1.61 -11.76 -16.96
C ARG A 121 1.29 -11.34 -15.52
N VAL A 122 0.13 -11.79 -15.03
CA VAL A 122 -0.33 -11.66 -13.62
C VAL A 122 -0.62 -13.04 -13.04
#